data_AF-A0A923EP11-F1
#
_entry.id   AF-A0A923EP11-F1
#
_cell.length_a   1.000
_cell.length_b   1.000
_cell.length_c   1.000
_cell.angle_alpha   90.00
_cell.angle_beta   90.00
_cell.angle_gamma   90.00
#
_symmetry.space_group_name_H-M   'P 1'
#
loop_
_entity.id
_entity.type
_entity.pdbx_description
1 polymer ?
#
loop_
_entity_poly.entity_id
_entity_poly.type
_entity_poly.pdbx_seq_one_letter_code
_entity_poly.pdbx_strand_id
1 'polypeptide(L)'
;MDTMTDTTTVDAAEELGQVADLIARGATREARRRTARIADAADTETRALLGQILAALEKHPAVMLDELRNLWKISDAAGRELVEACAPRAERRAEAAKETERAVRATRAERREYARRRPGEVATRQGTPQPRRSQRATDNDTATRRYFDERDDPAAVTDEQSDYDQLDYDRAAVPPMKGLPCVACGVERSTRDQQRTHDDGLCEDCRESGTAGVPILPATATRADVLIARCDHIAATSANADERNARLNRDWRCLKATDRFTVSDWHARQPA
;
A
#
# COMPACT_ATOMS: atom_id res chain seq x y z
N MET A 1 23.06 -24.43 25.89
CA MET A 1 23.81 -23.24 25.41
C MET A 1 22.77 -22.28 24.82
N ASP A 2 21.66 -22.07 25.57
CA ASP A 2 20.36 -21.63 25.03
C ASP A 2 19.89 -20.29 25.61
N THR A 3 20.61 -19.72 26.57
CA THR A 3 20.20 -18.50 27.27
C THR A 3 20.48 -17.21 26.50
N MET A 4 21.43 -17.20 25.55
CA MET A 4 21.73 -15.99 24.76
C MET A 4 20.68 -15.71 23.68
N THR A 5 20.11 -16.75 23.06
CA THR A 5 19.06 -16.62 22.04
C THR A 5 17.73 -16.15 22.64
N ASP A 6 17.36 -16.66 23.83
CA ASP A 6 16.16 -16.22 24.55
C ASP A 6 16.24 -14.75 24.99
N THR A 7 17.45 -14.25 25.31
CA THR A 7 17.59 -12.85 25.75
C THR A 7 17.43 -11.90 24.55
N THR A 8 17.90 -12.28 23.37
CA THR A 8 17.75 -11.48 22.14
C THR A 8 16.33 -11.45 21.59
N THR A 9 15.56 -12.54 21.72
CA THR A 9 14.17 -12.60 21.26
C THR A 9 13.24 -11.78 22.17
N VAL A 10 13.47 -11.81 23.48
CA VAL A 10 12.70 -11.01 24.46
C VAL A 10 12.93 -9.50 24.25
N ASP A 11 14.17 -9.08 24.00
CA ASP A 11 14.50 -7.67 23.74
C ASP A 11 13.91 -7.20 22.40
N ALA A 12 13.93 -8.05 21.37
CA ALA A 12 13.30 -7.79 20.07
C ALA A 12 11.76 -7.71 20.16
N ALA A 13 11.15 -8.53 21.01
CA ALA A 13 9.71 -8.50 21.27
C ALA A 13 9.28 -7.20 21.96
N GLU A 14 10.03 -6.73 22.96
CA GLU A 14 9.75 -5.46 23.63
C GLU A 14 9.88 -4.26 22.68
N GLU A 15 10.93 -4.26 21.86
CA GLU A 15 11.16 -3.26 20.81
C GLU A 15 10.03 -3.24 19.76
N LEU A 16 9.50 -4.41 19.37
CA LEU A 16 8.34 -4.52 18.49
C LEU A 16 7.04 -4.00 19.14
N GLY A 17 6.86 -4.21 20.44
CA GLY A 17 5.75 -3.61 21.19
C GLY A 17 5.78 -2.07 21.10
N GLN A 18 6.98 -1.47 21.15
CA GLN A 18 7.15 -0.02 20.96
C GLN A 18 6.88 0.42 19.51
N VAL A 19 7.19 -0.41 18.51
CA VAL A 19 6.83 -0.17 17.10
C VAL A 19 5.31 -0.12 16.91
N ALA A 20 4.57 -1.04 17.52
CA ALA A 20 3.10 -1.03 17.49
C ALA A 20 2.53 0.25 18.11
N ASP A 21 3.12 0.74 19.19
CA ASP A 21 2.75 2.00 19.85
C ASP A 21 3.01 3.23 18.96
N LEU A 22 4.13 3.24 18.23
CA LEU A 22 4.46 4.31 17.29
C LEU A 22 3.46 4.38 16.13
N ILE A 23 3.04 3.23 15.59
CA ILE A 23 2.06 3.16 14.50
C ILE A 23 0.69 3.64 14.99
N ALA A 24 0.26 3.22 16.18
CA ALA A 24 -0.99 3.68 16.77
C ALA A 24 -1.03 5.20 16.97
N ARG A 25 0.11 5.84 17.24
CA ARG A 25 0.24 7.30 17.38
C ARG A 25 0.45 8.04 16.05
N GLY A 26 0.44 7.32 14.92
CA GLY A 26 0.65 7.89 13.58
C GLY A 26 2.12 8.12 13.19
N ALA A 27 3.09 7.74 14.03
CA ALA A 27 4.52 7.90 13.78
C ALA A 27 5.09 6.78 12.89
N THR A 28 4.46 6.53 11.74
CA THR A 28 4.79 5.40 10.83
C THR A 28 6.23 5.41 10.31
N ARG A 29 6.80 6.59 10.04
CA ARG A 29 8.20 6.72 9.60
C ARG A 29 9.19 6.25 10.68
N GLU A 30 8.92 6.57 11.94
CA GLU A 30 9.79 6.16 13.05
C GLU A 30 9.64 4.67 13.35
N ALA A 31 8.41 4.14 13.27
CA ALA A 31 8.14 2.72 13.36
C ALA A 31 8.96 1.92 12.33
N ARG A 32 8.93 2.33 11.05
CA ARG A 32 9.73 1.70 9.98
C ARG A 32 11.24 1.72 10.26
N ARG A 33 11.78 2.87 10.67
CA ARG A 33 13.21 3.00 11.01
C ARG A 33 13.62 2.09 12.16
N ARG A 34 12.74 1.91 13.13
CA ARG A 34 13.01 1.05 14.28
C ARG A 34 12.92 -0.42 13.92
N THR A 35 11.91 -0.84 13.16
CA THR A 35 11.86 -2.21 12.61
C THR A 35 13.06 -2.53 11.74
N ALA A 36 13.54 -1.59 10.91
CA ALA A 36 14.74 -1.79 10.10
C ALA A 36 15.99 -2.07 10.96
N ARG A 37 16.17 -1.33 12.07
CA ARG A 37 17.28 -1.56 13.00
C ARG A 37 17.23 -2.95 13.66
N ILE A 38 16.04 -3.41 14.05
CA ILE A 38 15.84 -4.76 14.61
C ILE A 38 16.13 -5.81 13.54
N ALA A 39 15.64 -5.58 12.32
CA ALA A 39 15.87 -6.43 11.16
C ALA A 39 17.34 -6.55 10.76
N ASP A 40 18.14 -5.50 10.87
CA ASP A 40 19.57 -5.52 10.52
C ASP A 40 20.37 -6.46 11.43
N ALA A 41 19.96 -6.61 12.69
CA ALA A 41 20.61 -7.51 13.66
C ALA A 41 20.09 -8.96 13.62
N ALA A 42 18.98 -9.22 12.92
CA ALA A 42 18.30 -10.51 12.91
C ALA A 42 18.78 -11.46 11.79
N ASP A 43 18.44 -12.75 11.91
CA ASP A 43 18.60 -13.71 10.81
C ASP A 43 17.59 -13.45 9.67
N THR A 44 17.80 -14.10 8.53
CA THR A 44 17.00 -13.88 7.31
C THR A 44 15.52 -14.24 7.49
N GLU A 45 15.23 -15.28 8.26
CA GLU A 45 13.86 -15.76 8.51
C GLU A 45 13.10 -14.81 9.45
N THR A 46 13.72 -14.42 10.56
CA THR A 46 13.20 -13.43 11.50
C THR A 46 13.03 -12.07 10.83
N ARG A 47 13.97 -11.64 10.00
CA ARG A 47 13.86 -10.40 9.21
C ARG A 47 12.62 -10.40 8.30
N ALA A 48 12.35 -11.52 7.63
CA ALA A 48 11.16 -11.66 6.79
C ALA A 48 9.87 -11.57 7.62
N LEU A 49 9.85 -12.22 8.79
CA LEU A 49 8.72 -12.15 9.72
C LEU A 49 8.47 -10.74 10.24
N LEU A 50 9.53 -10.01 10.65
CA LEU A 50 9.44 -8.61 11.08
C LEU A 50 8.82 -7.70 10.01
N GLY A 51 9.18 -7.92 8.74
CA GLY A 51 8.58 -7.20 7.60
C GLY A 51 7.09 -7.49 7.43
N GLN A 52 6.66 -8.74 7.63
CA GLN A 52 5.25 -9.14 7.56
C GLN A 52 4.43 -8.54 8.70
N ILE A 53 4.98 -8.53 9.92
CA ILE A 53 4.35 -7.92 11.10
C ILE A 53 4.15 -6.42 10.88
N LEU A 54 5.19 -5.71 10.43
CA LEU A 54 5.10 -4.27 10.14
C LEU A 54 4.04 -3.97 9.07
N ALA A 55 4.01 -4.76 7.99
CA ALA A 55 3.01 -4.60 6.94
C ALA A 55 1.58 -4.84 7.43
N ALA A 56 1.39 -5.75 8.40
CA ALA A 56 0.09 -5.97 9.03
C ALA A 56 -0.30 -4.80 9.93
N LEU A 57 0.63 -4.25 10.72
CA LEU A 57 0.40 -3.13 11.62
C LEU A 57 0.02 -1.83 10.88
N GLU A 58 0.52 -1.62 9.66
CA GLU A 58 0.17 -0.44 8.85
C GLU A 58 -1.24 -0.49 8.26
N LYS A 59 -1.96 -1.62 8.36
CA LYS A 59 -3.32 -1.78 7.86
C LYS A 59 -4.37 -1.35 8.88
N HIS A 60 -5.60 -1.19 8.40
CA HIS A 60 -6.75 -0.91 9.26
C HIS A 60 -6.89 -1.97 10.37
N PRO A 61 -7.25 -1.61 11.62
CA PRO A 61 -7.23 -2.51 12.79
C PRO A 61 -7.98 -3.84 12.60
N ALA A 62 -9.07 -3.83 11.84
CA ALA A 62 -9.85 -5.03 11.53
C ALA A 62 -9.07 -6.06 10.68
N VAL A 63 -8.26 -5.59 9.73
CA VAL A 63 -7.43 -6.44 8.85
C VAL A 63 -6.13 -6.82 9.55
N MET A 64 -5.51 -5.87 10.25
CA MET A 64 -4.31 -6.07 11.05
C MET A 64 -4.44 -7.27 12.00
N LEU A 65 -5.54 -7.36 12.77
CA LEU A 65 -5.75 -8.44 13.75
C LEU A 65 -5.85 -9.82 13.10
N ASP A 66 -6.49 -9.91 11.94
CA ASP A 66 -6.65 -11.19 11.23
C ASP A 66 -5.31 -11.66 10.64
N GLU A 67 -4.53 -10.73 10.08
CA GLU A 67 -3.19 -11.03 9.57
C GLU A 67 -2.21 -11.40 10.68
N LEU A 68 -2.19 -10.68 11.80
CA LEU A 68 -1.36 -11.05 12.97
C LEU A 68 -1.74 -12.42 13.51
N ARG A 69 -3.04 -12.75 13.56
CA ARG A 69 -3.50 -14.08 13.98
C ARG A 69 -3.07 -15.18 13.00
N ASN A 70 -3.08 -14.88 11.71
CA ASN A 70 -2.57 -15.80 10.70
C ASN A 70 -1.06 -16.03 10.89
N LEU A 71 -0.27 -14.97 11.04
CA LEU A 71 1.17 -15.06 11.28
C LEU A 71 1.49 -15.91 12.51
N TRP A 72 0.81 -15.67 13.64
CA TRP A 72 1.00 -16.46 14.87
C TRP A 72 0.81 -17.97 14.66
N LYS A 73 -0.14 -18.38 13.81
CA LYS A 73 -0.40 -19.81 13.54
C LYS A 73 0.71 -20.49 12.75
N ILE A 74 1.36 -19.74 11.86
CA ILE A 74 2.33 -20.28 10.90
C ILE A 74 3.77 -20.17 11.45
N SER A 75 4.01 -19.23 12.38
CA SER A 75 5.30 -19.00 13.02
C SER A 75 5.70 -20.07 14.04
N ASP A 76 7.01 -20.19 14.23
CA ASP A 76 7.70 -20.97 15.25
C ASP A 76 7.59 -20.31 16.65
N ALA A 77 8.20 -20.92 17.68
CA ALA A 77 8.07 -20.44 19.07
C ALA A 77 8.60 -19.01 19.23
N ALA A 78 9.76 -18.69 18.64
CA ALA A 78 10.34 -17.35 18.66
C ALA A 78 9.48 -16.33 17.88
N GLY A 79 8.98 -16.71 16.71
CA GLY A 79 8.09 -15.86 15.93
C GLY A 79 6.75 -15.58 16.59
N ARG A 80 6.21 -16.53 17.38
CA ARG A 80 4.98 -16.31 18.15
C ARG A 80 5.15 -15.25 19.23
N GLU A 81 6.29 -15.21 19.91
CA GLU A 81 6.59 -14.16 20.90
C GLU A 81 6.61 -12.76 20.26
N LEU A 82 7.23 -12.63 19.09
CA LEU A 82 7.27 -11.36 18.35
C LEU A 82 5.88 -10.88 17.93
N VAL A 83 5.02 -11.80 17.48
CA VAL A 83 3.63 -11.50 17.09
C VAL A 83 2.77 -11.16 18.31
N GLU A 84 2.95 -11.88 19.43
CA GLU A 84 2.21 -11.60 20.68
C GLU A 84 2.56 -10.23 21.26
N ALA A 85 3.82 -9.80 21.17
CA ALA A 85 4.23 -8.47 21.62
C ALA A 85 3.55 -7.33 20.84
N CYS A 86 3.16 -7.59 19.58
CA CYS A 86 2.44 -6.65 18.74
C CYS A 86 0.92 -6.67 18.95
N ALA A 87 0.39 -7.67 19.67
CA ALA A 87 -1.04 -7.78 19.90
C ALA A 87 -1.52 -6.64 20.82
N PRO A 88 -2.62 -5.93 20.48
CA PRO A 88 -3.13 -4.88 21.35
C PRO A 88 -3.46 -5.46 22.71
N ARG A 89 -2.92 -4.86 23.78
CA ARG A 89 -3.20 -5.24 25.18
C ARG A 89 -4.71 -5.20 25.44
N ALA A 90 -5.19 -6.00 26.40
CA ALA A 90 -6.62 -6.17 26.67
C ALA A 90 -7.37 -4.84 26.88
N GLU A 91 -6.74 -3.86 27.52
CA GLU A 91 -7.28 -2.52 27.73
C GLU A 91 -7.52 -1.75 26.41
N ARG A 92 -6.59 -1.85 25.45
CA ARG A 92 -6.72 -1.21 24.14
C ARG A 92 -7.76 -1.89 23.26
N ARG A 93 -7.95 -3.22 23.40
CA ARG A 93 -9.06 -3.92 22.74
C ARG A 93 -10.40 -3.43 23.25
N ALA A 94 -10.52 -3.16 24.55
CA ALA A 94 -11.75 -2.62 25.14
C ALA A 94 -12.03 -1.19 24.65
N GLU A 95 -11.00 -0.38 24.43
CA GLU A 95 -11.13 0.99 23.92
C GLU A 95 -11.52 1.03 22.43
N ALA A 96 -10.86 0.24 21.59
CA ALA A 96 -11.24 0.09 20.18
C ALA A 96 -12.66 -0.50 20.00
N ALA A 97 -13.08 -1.41 20.89
CA ALA A 97 -14.46 -1.92 20.92
C ALA A 97 -15.46 -0.81 21.27
N LYS A 98 -15.14 0.08 22.21
CA LYS A 98 -15.98 1.25 22.54
C LYS A 98 -16.06 2.25 21.39
N GLU A 99 -14.96 2.48 20.68
CA GLU A 99 -14.91 3.40 19.55
C GLU A 99 -15.70 2.89 18.35
N THR A 100 -15.57 1.60 18.02
CA THR A 100 -16.38 0.94 16.99
C THR A 100 -17.87 0.94 17.37
N GLU A 101 -18.22 0.72 18.62
CA GLU A 101 -19.61 0.84 19.10
C GLU A 101 -20.16 2.28 18.94
N ARG A 102 -19.34 3.29 19.24
CA ARG A 102 -19.70 4.71 19.00
C ARG A 102 -19.92 5.00 17.53
N ALA A 103 -19.05 4.52 16.64
CA ALA A 103 -19.18 4.69 15.19
C ALA A 103 -20.43 4.00 14.63
N VAL A 104 -20.73 2.78 15.10
CA VAL A 104 -21.96 2.05 14.73
C VAL A 104 -23.21 2.79 15.23
N ARG A 105 -23.15 3.38 16.43
CA ARG A 105 -24.26 4.19 16.96
C ARG A 105 -24.46 5.48 16.15
N ALA A 106 -23.38 6.15 15.75
CA ALA A 106 -23.41 7.36 14.93
C ALA A 106 -24.01 7.08 13.54
N THR A 107 -23.49 6.08 12.83
CA THR A 107 -24.02 5.66 11.51
C THR A 107 -25.48 5.22 11.59
N ARG A 108 -25.91 4.56 12.67
CA ARG A 108 -27.33 4.22 12.89
C ARG A 108 -28.20 5.45 13.14
N ALA A 109 -27.68 6.48 13.80
CA ALA A 109 -28.37 7.76 13.99
C ALA A 109 -28.52 8.50 12.66
N GLU A 110 -27.46 8.59 11.86
CA GLU A 110 -27.49 9.17 10.50
C GLU A 110 -28.49 8.44 9.59
N ARG A 111 -28.51 7.10 9.62
CA ARG A 111 -29.49 6.31 8.84
C ARG A 111 -30.93 6.58 9.27
N ARG A 112 -31.16 6.79 10.58
CA ARG A 112 -32.48 7.16 11.10
C ARG A 112 -32.87 8.58 10.70
N GLU A 113 -31.92 9.51 10.67
CA GLU A 113 -32.12 10.87 10.20
C GLU A 113 -32.43 10.90 8.69
N TYR A 114 -31.67 10.16 7.88
CA TYR A 114 -31.93 9.98 6.46
C TYR A 114 -33.31 9.36 6.20
N ALA A 115 -33.73 8.38 7.00
CA ALA A 115 -35.07 7.78 6.88
C ALA A 115 -36.21 8.72 7.36
N ARG A 116 -35.90 9.67 8.26
CA ARG A 116 -36.86 10.71 8.71
C ARG A 116 -36.99 11.87 7.72
N ARG A 117 -35.95 12.15 6.92
CA ARG A 117 -36.07 13.00 5.74
C ARG A 117 -36.99 12.27 4.75
N ARG A 118 -38.25 12.72 4.64
CA ARG A 118 -39.23 12.18 3.69
C ARG A 118 -38.61 12.08 2.29
N PRO A 119 -38.82 10.98 1.53
CA PRO A 119 -38.41 10.89 0.13
C PRO A 119 -39.38 11.68 -0.78
N GLY A 120 -39.52 12.98 -0.51
CA GLY A 120 -40.36 13.90 -1.27
C GLY A 120 -39.59 14.85 -2.19
N GLU A 121 -38.26 14.89 -2.11
CA GLU A 121 -37.47 15.97 -2.75
C GLU A 121 -36.13 15.49 -3.33
N VAL A 122 -36.01 14.22 -3.71
CA VAL A 122 -35.00 13.89 -4.73
C VAL A 122 -35.62 14.28 -6.07
N ALA A 123 -35.57 15.57 -6.39
CA ALA A 123 -35.95 16.07 -7.70
C ALA A 123 -35.13 15.30 -8.73
N THR A 124 -35.77 14.35 -9.40
CA THR A 124 -35.20 13.74 -10.59
C THR A 124 -34.92 14.87 -11.56
N ARG A 125 -33.65 15.05 -11.91
CA ARG A 125 -33.17 16.08 -12.85
C ARG A 125 -33.59 15.69 -14.26
N GLN A 126 -34.88 15.60 -14.51
CA GLN A 126 -35.50 15.59 -15.82
C GLN A 126 -36.50 16.74 -15.86
N GLY A 127 -35.98 17.96 -15.72
CA GLY A 127 -36.74 19.15 -16.04
C GLY A 127 -36.95 19.21 -17.55
N THR A 128 -38.19 19.42 -17.97
CA THR A 128 -38.53 19.84 -19.33
C THR A 128 -37.62 21.01 -19.73
N PRO A 129 -36.95 21.00 -20.90
CA PRO A 129 -36.04 22.07 -21.28
C PRO A 129 -36.78 23.41 -21.28
N GLN A 130 -36.50 24.27 -20.29
CA GLN A 130 -37.07 25.60 -20.30
C GLN A 130 -36.36 26.46 -21.37
N PRO A 131 -37.12 27.28 -22.12
CA PRO A 131 -36.54 28.20 -23.08
C PRO A 131 -35.58 29.16 -22.36
N ARG A 132 -34.39 29.37 -22.95
CA ARG A 132 -33.35 30.26 -22.41
C ARG A 132 -33.95 31.62 -22.05
N ARG A 133 -33.94 31.94 -20.76
CA ARG A 133 -34.28 33.27 -20.26
C ARG A 133 -33.28 34.28 -20.83
N SER A 134 -33.76 35.42 -21.31
CA SER A 134 -32.89 36.45 -21.87
C SER A 134 -31.95 37.02 -20.80
N GLN A 135 -30.71 37.32 -21.19
CA GLN A 135 -29.63 37.77 -20.30
C GLN A 135 -30.03 38.96 -19.40
N ARG A 136 -30.89 39.86 -19.93
CA ARG A 136 -31.45 41.02 -19.21
C ARG A 136 -32.31 40.67 -17.98
N ALA A 137 -32.88 39.48 -17.91
CA ALA A 137 -33.68 39.04 -16.76
C ALA A 137 -32.80 38.50 -15.62
N THR A 138 -31.58 38.05 -15.93
CA THR A 138 -30.61 37.54 -14.94
C THR A 138 -29.93 38.68 -14.19
N ASP A 139 -29.66 39.80 -14.86
CA ASP A 139 -28.98 40.97 -14.28
C ASP A 139 -29.82 41.73 -13.23
N ASN A 140 -31.13 41.50 -13.18
CA ASN A 140 -32.06 42.07 -12.21
C ASN A 140 -32.51 41.07 -11.14
N ASP A 141 -31.95 39.86 -11.12
CA ASP A 141 -32.32 38.86 -10.14
C ASP A 141 -31.62 39.16 -8.79
N THR A 142 -32.40 39.70 -7.86
CA THR A 142 -31.98 40.03 -6.50
C THR A 142 -31.39 38.81 -5.76
N ALA A 143 -31.84 37.60 -6.12
CA ALA A 143 -31.30 36.36 -5.55
C ALA A 143 -29.87 36.08 -6.02
N THR A 144 -29.57 36.35 -7.29
CA THR A 144 -28.22 36.20 -7.85
C THR A 144 -27.27 37.23 -7.26
N ARG A 145 -27.71 38.49 -7.10
CA ARG A 145 -26.90 39.52 -6.42
C ARG A 145 -26.63 39.18 -4.95
N ARG A 146 -27.64 38.74 -4.20
CA ARG A 146 -27.44 38.28 -2.81
C ARG A 146 -26.49 37.09 -2.74
N TYR A 147 -26.57 36.15 -3.67
CA TYR A 147 -25.66 35.01 -3.71
C TYR A 147 -24.19 35.41 -3.93
N PHE A 148 -23.94 36.46 -4.72
CA PHE A 148 -22.59 36.98 -4.89
C PHE A 148 -22.14 37.93 -3.77
N ASP A 149 -23.06 38.68 -3.14
CA ASP A 149 -22.76 39.55 -1.99
C ASP A 149 -22.55 38.78 -0.68
N GLU A 150 -23.26 37.66 -0.46
CA GLU A 150 -23.11 36.79 0.73
C GLU A 150 -21.89 35.88 0.65
N ARG A 151 -21.24 35.82 -0.51
CA ARG A 151 -20.01 35.08 -0.70
C ARG A 151 -18.86 35.97 -0.26
N ASP A 152 -18.42 35.80 0.99
CA ASP A 152 -17.11 36.27 1.43
C ASP A 152 -16.06 35.65 0.50
N ASP A 153 -15.60 36.40 -0.50
CA ASP A 153 -14.42 36.03 -1.26
C ASP A 153 -13.26 36.11 -0.26
N PRO A 154 -12.57 34.99 0.04
CA PRO A 154 -11.45 35.03 0.95
C PRO A 154 -10.40 35.95 0.36
N ALA A 155 -10.33 37.16 0.89
CA ALA A 155 -9.27 38.10 0.59
C ALA A 155 -7.96 37.35 0.81
N ALA A 156 -7.08 37.52 -0.17
CA ALA A 156 -5.78 36.88 -0.25
C ALA A 156 -5.05 36.78 1.10
N VAL A 157 -4.20 35.76 1.17
CA VAL A 157 -3.19 35.47 2.19
C VAL A 157 -3.64 34.55 3.33
N THR A 158 -3.71 33.26 3.02
CA THR A 158 -3.09 32.25 3.87
C THR A 158 -2.06 31.51 3.02
N ASP A 159 -0.77 31.73 3.28
CA ASP A 159 0.35 30.91 2.79
C ASP A 159 0.35 29.49 3.42
N GLU A 160 -0.82 28.97 3.77
CA GLU A 160 -1.00 27.56 4.08
C GLU A 160 -1.41 26.88 2.78
N GLN A 161 -0.42 26.54 1.97
CA GLN A 161 -0.60 25.58 0.88
C GLN A 161 -1.22 24.32 1.49
N SER A 162 -2.53 24.16 1.34
CA SER A 162 -3.23 22.97 1.79
C SER A 162 -2.65 21.77 1.02
N ASP A 163 -2.57 20.60 1.66
CA ASP A 163 -2.09 19.34 1.06
C ASP A 163 -2.75 18.99 -0.29
N TYR A 164 -3.85 19.66 -0.65
CA TYR A 164 -4.55 19.50 -1.92
C TYR A 164 -3.83 20.11 -3.14
N ASP A 165 -2.96 21.12 -2.96
CA ASP A 165 -2.22 21.74 -4.07
C ASP A 165 -0.95 20.94 -4.48
N GLN A 166 -0.66 19.82 -3.81
CA GLN A 166 0.48 18.94 -4.13
C GLN A 166 0.12 17.72 -4.99
N LEU A 167 -1.16 17.49 -5.28
CA LEU A 167 -1.57 16.34 -6.08
C LEU A 167 -1.37 16.65 -7.57
N ASP A 168 -0.26 16.17 -8.12
CA ASP A 168 -0.03 16.11 -9.56
C ASP A 168 -1.13 15.23 -10.21
N TYR A 169 -2.16 15.88 -10.76
CA TYR A 169 -3.33 15.22 -11.33
C TYR A 169 -2.98 14.33 -12.52
N ASP A 170 -1.96 14.70 -13.29
CA ASP A 170 -1.52 13.88 -14.43
C ASP A 170 -0.90 12.59 -13.92
N ARG A 171 -0.06 12.67 -12.89
CA ARG A 171 0.51 11.49 -12.23
C ARG A 171 -0.55 10.67 -11.50
N ALA A 172 -1.52 11.32 -10.84
CA ALA A 172 -2.59 10.64 -10.12
C ALA A 172 -3.62 9.99 -11.05
N ALA A 173 -3.78 10.49 -12.27
CA ALA A 173 -4.66 9.93 -13.30
C ALA A 173 -4.09 8.66 -13.94
N VAL A 174 -2.77 8.42 -13.85
CA VAL A 174 -2.14 7.21 -14.38
C VAL A 174 -2.33 6.06 -13.39
N PRO A 175 -3.08 5.00 -13.74
CA PRO A 175 -3.21 3.83 -12.89
C PRO A 175 -1.85 3.17 -12.68
N PRO A 176 -1.55 2.63 -11.49
CA PRO A 176 -0.32 1.87 -11.29
C PRO A 176 -0.31 0.63 -12.19
N MET A 177 0.86 0.33 -12.77
CA MET A 177 1.07 -0.90 -13.53
C MET A 177 0.74 -2.12 -12.67
N LYS A 178 0.05 -3.11 -13.24
CA LYS A 178 -0.29 -4.35 -12.55
C LYS A 178 0.86 -5.34 -12.70
N GLY A 179 1.43 -5.75 -11.57
CA GLY A 179 2.45 -6.78 -11.54
C GLY A 179 3.80 -6.35 -12.13
N LEU A 180 4.64 -7.33 -12.46
CA LEU A 180 5.97 -7.07 -13.02
C LEU A 180 5.91 -6.85 -14.54
N PRO A 181 6.61 -5.84 -15.06
CA PRO A 181 6.62 -5.56 -16.50
C PRO A 181 7.37 -6.64 -17.29
N CYS A 182 7.26 -6.59 -18.61
CA CYS A 182 8.02 -7.45 -19.51
C CYS A 182 9.53 -7.29 -19.26
N VAL A 183 10.28 -8.39 -19.11
CA VAL A 183 11.74 -8.33 -18.90
C VAL A 183 12.50 -7.71 -20.07
N ALA A 184 11.97 -7.82 -21.28
CA ALA A 184 12.60 -7.32 -22.50
C ALA A 184 12.22 -5.84 -22.76
N CYS A 185 10.96 -5.56 -23.08
CA CYS A 185 10.53 -4.21 -23.47
C CYS A 185 10.12 -3.31 -22.30
N GLY A 186 9.86 -3.85 -21.11
CA GLY A 186 9.44 -3.06 -19.94
C GLY A 186 7.99 -2.61 -19.92
N VAL A 187 7.18 -3.01 -20.91
CA VAL A 187 5.74 -2.69 -20.97
C VAL A 187 4.97 -3.57 -19.97
N GLU A 188 3.83 -3.07 -19.50
CA GLU A 188 2.88 -3.84 -18.69
C GLU A 188 2.43 -5.09 -19.44
N ARG A 189 2.37 -6.22 -18.73
CA ARG A 189 2.00 -7.50 -19.30
C ARG A 189 0.49 -7.72 -19.17
N SER A 190 -0.10 -8.42 -20.12
CA SER A 190 -1.50 -8.83 -20.01
C SER A 190 -1.72 -9.67 -18.74
N THR A 191 -2.92 -9.62 -18.14
CA THR A 191 -3.26 -10.49 -17.00
C THR A 191 -3.04 -11.97 -17.34
N ARG A 192 -3.30 -12.37 -18.60
CA ARG A 192 -3.06 -13.72 -19.11
C ARG A 192 -1.60 -14.10 -19.03
N ASP A 193 -0.68 -13.21 -19.42
CA ASP A 193 0.76 -13.46 -19.34
C ASP A 193 1.24 -13.56 -17.90
N GLN A 194 0.73 -12.70 -17.01
CA GLN A 194 1.09 -12.70 -15.59
C GLN A 194 0.61 -13.95 -14.83
N GLN A 195 -0.46 -14.59 -15.30
CA GLN A 195 -1.08 -15.75 -14.64
C GLN A 195 -0.67 -17.10 -15.27
N ARG A 196 0.34 -17.11 -16.15
CA ARG A 196 0.83 -18.35 -16.73
C ARG A 196 1.47 -19.24 -15.66
N THR A 197 1.19 -20.54 -15.72
CA THR A 197 1.84 -21.57 -14.87
C THR A 197 3.37 -21.57 -15.04
N HIS A 198 3.84 -21.20 -16.24
CA HIS A 198 5.25 -21.05 -16.56
C HIS A 198 5.49 -19.60 -16.99
N ASP A 199 5.63 -18.72 -16.00
CA ASP A 199 5.85 -17.30 -16.23
C ASP A 199 7.30 -17.05 -16.69
N ASP A 200 7.46 -16.75 -17.99
CA ASP A 200 8.72 -16.40 -18.64
C ASP A 200 9.06 -14.91 -18.53
N GLY A 201 8.20 -14.11 -17.88
CA GLY A 201 8.41 -12.68 -17.71
C GLY A 201 8.22 -11.85 -18.99
N LEU A 202 7.72 -12.43 -20.09
CA LEU A 202 7.55 -11.74 -21.38
C LEU A 202 6.10 -11.32 -21.64
N CYS A 203 5.91 -10.23 -22.39
CA CYS A 203 4.65 -9.92 -23.04
C CYS A 203 4.48 -10.75 -24.33
N GLU A 204 3.25 -10.80 -24.85
CA GLU A 204 2.91 -11.49 -26.10
C GLU A 204 3.84 -11.09 -27.26
N ASP A 205 3.98 -9.80 -27.54
CA ASP A 205 4.81 -9.30 -28.66
C ASP A 205 6.29 -9.75 -28.58
N CYS A 206 6.91 -9.63 -27.40
CA CYS A 206 8.31 -10.04 -27.21
C CYS A 206 8.48 -11.55 -27.34
N ARG A 207 7.46 -12.33 -26.92
CA ARG A 207 7.45 -13.78 -27.05
C ARG A 207 7.31 -14.20 -28.51
N GLU A 208 6.41 -13.58 -29.26
CA GLU A 208 6.24 -13.82 -30.69
C GLU A 208 7.48 -13.46 -31.51
N SER A 209 8.21 -12.43 -31.06
CA SER A 209 9.49 -12.02 -31.66
C SER A 209 10.65 -12.99 -31.35
N GLY A 210 10.41 -14.05 -30.58
CA GLY A 210 11.43 -15.04 -30.22
C GLY A 210 12.44 -14.56 -29.17
N THR A 211 12.09 -13.54 -28.39
CA THR A 211 12.98 -13.03 -27.33
C THR A 211 13.15 -14.07 -26.22
N ALA A 212 14.36 -14.23 -25.71
CA ALA A 212 14.61 -15.11 -24.57
C ALA A 212 13.97 -14.52 -23.29
N GLY A 213 13.18 -15.33 -22.60
CA GLY A 213 12.56 -14.97 -21.32
C GLY A 213 13.38 -15.43 -20.10
N VAL A 214 12.82 -15.17 -18.92
CA VAL A 214 13.33 -15.72 -17.66
C VAL A 214 13.23 -17.25 -17.71
N PRO A 215 14.24 -17.99 -17.21
CA PRO A 215 14.16 -19.45 -17.13
C PRO A 215 12.92 -19.90 -16.35
N ILE A 216 12.17 -20.84 -16.93
CA ILE A 216 11.00 -21.43 -16.28
C ILE A 216 11.49 -22.33 -15.15
N LEU A 217 11.18 -21.95 -13.92
CA LEU A 217 11.52 -22.72 -12.73
C LEU A 217 10.52 -23.86 -12.48
N PRO A 218 10.93 -24.92 -11.75
CA PRO A 218 10.02 -26.00 -11.36
C PRO A 218 8.87 -25.47 -10.49
N ALA A 219 7.74 -26.18 -10.47
CA ALA A 219 6.55 -25.77 -9.72
C ALA A 219 6.75 -25.67 -8.19
N THR A 220 7.83 -26.26 -7.67
CA THR A 220 8.24 -26.18 -6.26
C THR A 220 9.05 -24.94 -5.92
N ALA A 221 9.42 -24.12 -6.92
CA ALA A 221 10.21 -22.92 -6.71
C ALA A 221 9.43 -21.89 -5.90
N THR A 222 10.12 -21.27 -4.95
CA THR A 222 9.54 -20.22 -4.12
C THR A 222 9.43 -18.91 -4.90
N ARG A 223 8.64 -17.97 -4.35
CA ARG A 223 8.56 -16.61 -4.91
C ARG A 223 9.93 -15.91 -4.96
N ALA A 224 10.80 -16.17 -3.97
CA ALA A 224 12.14 -15.62 -3.93
C ALA A 224 13.00 -16.17 -5.08
N ASP A 225 12.92 -17.47 -5.36
CA ASP A 225 13.65 -18.11 -6.46
C ASP A 225 13.27 -17.51 -7.82
N VAL A 226 11.97 -17.25 -8.03
CA VAL A 226 11.47 -16.59 -9.25
C VAL A 226 12.04 -15.18 -9.41
N LEU A 227 12.14 -14.42 -8.31
CA LEU A 227 12.70 -13.06 -8.34
C LEU A 227 14.21 -13.08 -8.59
N ILE A 228 14.94 -14.02 -7.99
CA ILE A 228 16.37 -14.21 -8.20
C ILE A 228 16.64 -14.58 -9.66
N ALA A 229 15.92 -15.57 -10.21
CA ALA A 229 16.06 -15.96 -11.61
C ALA A 229 15.77 -14.80 -12.58
N ARG A 230 14.81 -13.94 -12.25
CA ARG A 230 14.53 -12.72 -13.02
C ARG A 230 15.69 -11.71 -12.92
N CYS A 231 16.25 -11.49 -11.73
CA CYS A 231 17.39 -10.59 -11.56
C CYS A 231 18.62 -11.11 -12.31
N ASP A 232 18.90 -12.41 -12.24
CA ASP A 232 19.97 -13.08 -12.98
C ASP A 232 19.78 -12.94 -14.49
N HIS A 233 18.56 -13.13 -14.99
CA HIS A 233 18.24 -12.93 -16.41
C HIS A 233 18.46 -11.48 -16.85
N ILE A 234 18.04 -10.49 -16.04
CA ILE A 234 18.28 -9.07 -16.34
C ILE A 234 19.78 -8.78 -16.35
N ALA A 235 20.54 -9.29 -15.38
CA ALA A 235 21.98 -9.12 -15.32
C ALA A 235 22.68 -9.72 -16.55
N ALA A 236 22.31 -10.94 -16.93
CA ALA A 236 22.89 -11.66 -18.06
C ALA A 236 22.55 -11.04 -19.42
N THR A 237 21.42 -10.34 -19.53
CA THR A 237 20.95 -9.74 -20.79
C THR A 237 21.19 -8.23 -20.88
N SER A 238 21.79 -7.61 -19.86
CA SER A 238 22.13 -6.18 -19.90
C SER A 238 23.55 -5.99 -20.43
N ALA A 239 23.77 -4.98 -21.27
CA ALA A 239 25.08 -4.70 -21.83
C ALA A 239 26.07 -4.12 -20.79
N ASN A 240 25.56 -3.42 -19.78
CA ASN A 240 26.36 -2.81 -18.72
C ASN A 240 25.59 -2.71 -17.38
N ALA A 241 26.30 -2.33 -16.32
CA ALA A 241 25.76 -2.20 -14.97
C ALA A 241 24.65 -1.13 -14.88
N ASP A 242 24.75 -0.04 -15.64
CA ASP A 242 23.75 1.03 -15.65
C ASP A 242 22.43 0.56 -16.26
N GLU A 243 22.48 -0.17 -17.37
CA GLU A 243 21.31 -0.78 -18.00
C GLU A 243 20.67 -1.81 -17.08
N ARG A 244 21.47 -2.67 -16.45
CA ARG A 244 21.01 -3.62 -15.43
C ARG A 244 20.26 -2.88 -14.32
N ASN A 245 20.87 -1.85 -13.74
CA ASN A 245 20.29 -1.07 -12.66
C ASN A 245 19.02 -0.34 -13.10
N ALA A 246 18.97 0.21 -14.33
CA ALA A 246 17.79 0.85 -14.87
C ALA A 246 16.61 -0.12 -15.02
N ARG A 247 16.87 -1.35 -15.49
CA ARG A 247 15.86 -2.41 -15.63
C ARG A 247 15.38 -2.89 -14.25
N LEU A 248 16.28 -3.08 -13.29
CA LEU A 248 15.91 -3.45 -11.92
C LEU A 248 15.12 -2.33 -11.21
N ASN A 249 15.49 -1.06 -11.41
CA ASN A 249 14.76 0.09 -10.87
C ASN A 249 13.35 0.21 -11.44
N ARG A 250 13.13 -0.22 -12.69
CA ARG A 250 11.79 -0.31 -13.28
C ARG A 250 10.95 -1.34 -12.53
N ASP A 251 11.49 -2.53 -12.31
CA ASP A 251 10.82 -3.61 -11.57
C ASP A 251 10.54 -3.20 -10.11
N TRP A 252 11.51 -2.54 -9.47
CA TRP A 252 11.42 -2.07 -8.09
C TRP A 252 10.15 -1.26 -7.78
N ARG A 253 9.73 -0.42 -8.74
CA ARG A 253 8.51 0.40 -8.60
C ARG A 253 7.24 -0.44 -8.51
N CYS A 254 7.25 -1.65 -9.09
CA CYS A 254 6.11 -2.56 -9.14
C CYS A 254 6.19 -3.69 -8.08
N LEU A 255 7.34 -3.85 -7.40
CA LEU A 255 7.53 -4.85 -6.36
C LEU A 255 6.80 -4.50 -5.06
N LYS A 256 6.24 -5.54 -4.44
CA LYS A 256 5.75 -5.49 -3.04
C LYS A 256 6.92 -5.25 -2.09
N ALA A 257 6.64 -4.71 -0.90
CA ALA A 257 7.66 -4.45 0.10
C ALA A 257 8.47 -5.70 0.49
N THR A 258 7.83 -6.88 0.57
CA THR A 258 8.48 -8.17 0.84
C THR A 258 9.49 -8.54 -0.25
N ASP A 259 9.10 -8.38 -1.51
CA ASP A 259 9.89 -8.78 -2.67
C ASP A 259 11.11 -7.87 -2.88
N ARG A 260 11.02 -6.62 -2.43
CA ARG A 260 12.12 -5.64 -2.48
C ARG A 260 13.34 -6.09 -1.69
N PHE A 261 13.17 -6.75 -0.56
CA PHE A 261 14.29 -7.26 0.23
C PHE A 261 15.10 -8.31 -0.53
N THR A 262 14.44 -9.25 -1.21
CA THR A 262 15.10 -10.26 -2.05
C THR A 262 15.93 -9.61 -3.15
N VAL A 263 15.40 -8.58 -3.81
CA VAL A 263 16.12 -7.86 -4.86
C VAL A 263 17.27 -7.03 -4.31
N SER A 264 17.12 -6.41 -3.14
CA SER A 264 18.21 -5.68 -2.48
C SER A 264 19.36 -6.59 -2.05
N ASP A 265 19.06 -7.75 -1.45
CA ASP A 265 20.07 -8.74 -1.08
C ASP A 265 20.80 -9.30 -2.31
N TRP A 266 20.06 -9.60 -3.38
CA TRP A 266 20.67 -10.00 -4.65
C TRP A 266 21.59 -8.90 -5.22
N HIS A 267 21.16 -7.64 -5.20
CA HIS A 267 21.92 -6.49 -5.72
C HIS A 267 23.22 -6.28 -4.95
N ALA A 268 23.18 -6.40 -3.62
CA ALA A 268 24.36 -6.28 -2.75
C ALA A 268 25.44 -7.36 -3.02
N ARG A 269 25.06 -8.50 -3.59
CA ARG A 269 25.98 -9.59 -3.97
C ARG A 269 26.58 -9.43 -5.36
N GLN A 270 26.11 -8.48 -6.17
CA GLN A 270 26.59 -8.31 -7.52
C GLN A 270 27.95 -7.59 -7.56
N PRO A 271 28.83 -7.96 -8.49
CA PRO A 271 30.03 -7.17 -8.74
C PRO A 271 29.65 -5.77 -9.24
N ALA A 272 30.40 -4.78 -8.75
CA ALA A 272 30.30 -3.37 -9.13
C ALA A 272 30.54 -3.18 -10.63
#